data_AF-A0A511YJ68-F1
#
_entry.id   AF-A0A511YJ68-F1
#
_cell.length_a   1.000
_cell.length_b   1.000
_cell.length_c   1.000
_cell.angle_alpha   90.00
_cell.angle_beta   90.00
_cell.angle_gamma   90.00
#
_symmetry.space_group_name_H-M   'P 1'
#
loop_
_entity.id
_entity.type
_entity.pdbx_description
1 polymer ?
#
loop_
_entity_poly.entity_id
_entity_poly.type
_entity_poly.pdbx_seq_one_letter_code
_entity_poly.pdbx_strand_id
1 'polypeptide(L)'
;MKKNILIGCLAVLMLASCRDDKKVLDSLADYNNSMMEKGYHFGDKLTLPKEVTDDAESISISFGDKETSSLAIDPKYFTLGDNAVTFNIKTKGGETLTQDATINVFAKNPEQKINYEIVAEYPHDPKNFVQGFQIEGNTIYESDGQNGSSQILKYTLGTTTPLASTKQAQEDFSEGSTIVGDKIYQLTWQSKKGYIYDKNSLKLLSEFPYPNVLGEGWGLTYDGKYLIASDGSKLLYFLDPADPSKMIKYIAVAGSSQVYDQLNELEYHNGFIYANVWQKPVILKINPANGEVIGTFDFTDIAKQNTKGSDDVLNGIAFKGDHMLVTGKNWSKIYEVAVK
;
A
#
# COMPACT_ATOMS: atom_id res chain seq x y z
N MET A 1 72.69 49.50 13.27
CA MET A 1 71.53 48.87 13.95
C MET A 1 70.37 48.84 12.95
N LYS A 2 70.04 47.66 12.41
CA LYS A 2 68.96 47.45 11.44
C LYS A 2 67.63 47.37 12.20
N LYS A 3 66.62 48.15 11.80
CA LYS A 3 65.21 47.95 12.22
C LYS A 3 64.43 47.50 10.99
N ASN A 4 64.02 46.23 11.00
CA ASN A 4 63.10 45.65 10.02
C ASN A 4 61.68 46.07 10.38
N ILE A 5 60.94 46.57 9.39
CA ILE A 5 59.48 46.76 9.44
C ILE A 5 58.86 45.43 9.03
N LEU A 6 58.14 44.78 9.94
CA LEU A 6 57.36 43.58 9.67
C LEU A 6 55.92 44.02 9.35
N ILE A 7 55.50 43.83 8.11
CA ILE A 7 54.10 43.97 7.68
C ILE A 7 53.37 42.71 8.12
N GLY A 8 52.44 42.84 9.06
CA GLY A 8 51.50 41.78 9.42
C GLY A 8 50.24 41.89 8.57
N CYS A 9 50.06 40.98 7.61
CA CYS A 9 48.77 40.76 6.95
C CYS A 9 47.80 40.13 7.95
N LEU A 10 46.70 40.83 8.23
CA LEU A 10 45.58 40.34 9.02
C LEU A 10 44.80 39.32 8.17
N ALA A 11 44.86 38.04 8.52
CA ALA A 11 43.97 37.02 7.97
C ALA A 11 42.60 37.18 8.63
N VAL A 12 41.69 37.89 7.96
CA VAL A 12 40.26 37.91 8.25
C VAL A 12 39.59 37.27 7.05
N LEU A 13 39.14 36.02 7.17
CA LEU A 13 38.15 35.37 6.29
C LEU A 13 38.00 33.93 6.76
N MET A 14 36.94 33.63 7.53
CA MET A 14 36.36 32.28 7.73
C MET A 14 34.99 32.29 8.46
N LEU A 15 34.38 33.45 8.74
CA LEU A 15 33.09 33.51 9.48
C LEU A 15 31.86 33.79 8.60
N ALA A 16 32.03 34.13 7.31
CA ALA A 16 30.91 34.42 6.41
C ALA A 16 30.23 33.14 5.89
N SER A 17 31.01 32.14 5.48
CA SER A 17 30.50 30.88 4.90
C SER A 17 29.49 30.17 5.81
N CYS A 18 29.83 29.98 7.09
CA CYS A 18 28.96 29.26 8.03
C CYS A 18 27.61 29.97 8.27
N ARG A 19 27.51 31.29 8.05
CA ARG A 19 26.25 32.03 8.22
C ARG A 19 25.33 31.83 7.02
N ASP A 20 25.90 31.75 5.83
CA ASP A 20 25.16 31.54 4.58
C ASP A 20 24.71 30.07 4.47
N ASP A 21 25.55 29.11 4.86
CA ASP A 21 25.19 27.68 4.92
C ASP A 21 23.98 27.41 5.82
N LYS A 22 23.96 28.04 7.01
CA LYS A 22 22.82 27.91 7.94
C LYS A 22 21.53 28.46 7.31
N LYS A 23 21.62 29.60 6.63
CA LYS A 23 20.47 30.21 5.97
C LYS A 23 19.91 29.33 4.85
N VAL A 24 20.78 28.67 4.08
CA VAL A 24 20.41 27.68 3.06
C VAL A 24 19.62 26.53 3.69
N LEU A 25 20.16 25.93 4.74
CA LEU A 25 19.55 24.78 5.43
C LEU A 25 18.21 25.13 6.11
N ASP A 26 18.14 26.28 6.77
CA ASP A 26 16.90 26.76 7.41
C ASP A 26 15.81 27.01 6.34
N SER A 27 16.17 27.66 5.22
CA SER A 27 15.22 27.94 4.13
C SER A 27 14.72 26.66 3.45
N LEU A 28 15.61 25.69 3.25
CA LEU A 28 15.23 24.40 2.67
C LEU A 28 14.36 23.58 3.64
N ALA A 29 14.64 23.63 4.94
CA ALA A 29 13.79 22.98 5.96
C ALA A 29 12.36 23.53 5.93
N ASP A 30 12.22 24.86 5.94
CA ASP A 30 10.91 25.52 5.90
C ASP A 30 10.14 25.17 4.62
N TYR A 31 10.82 25.17 3.47
CA TYR A 31 10.23 24.75 2.20
C TYR A 31 9.76 23.29 2.24
N ASN A 32 10.63 22.37 2.69
CA ASN A 32 10.32 20.95 2.74
C ASN A 32 9.16 20.66 3.70
N ASN A 33 9.11 21.31 4.87
CA ASN A 33 8.00 21.17 5.80
C ASN A 33 6.68 21.65 5.20
N SER A 34 6.68 22.81 4.51
CA SER A 34 5.48 23.31 3.83
C SER A 34 5.03 22.40 2.68
N MET A 35 5.97 21.83 1.93
CA MET A 35 5.66 20.96 0.80
C MET A 35 5.31 19.53 1.22
N MET A 36 5.76 19.08 2.40
CA MET A 36 5.32 17.83 2.99
C MET A 36 3.81 17.87 3.29
N GLU A 37 3.28 19.00 3.77
CA GLU A 37 1.84 19.18 4.01
C GLU A 37 1.02 19.24 2.72
N LYS A 38 1.53 19.93 1.69
CA LYS A 38 0.84 20.07 0.40
C LYS A 38 0.95 18.84 -0.49
N GLY A 39 2.08 18.16 -0.42
CA GLY A 39 2.51 17.13 -1.35
C GLY A 39 2.78 17.63 -2.77
N TYR A 40 3.12 16.68 -3.61
CA TYR A 40 3.38 16.85 -5.04
C TYR A 40 2.61 15.82 -5.84
N HIS A 41 2.52 16.02 -7.15
CA HIS A 41 2.08 15.02 -8.11
C HIS A 41 3.24 14.61 -9.03
N PHE A 42 3.12 13.44 -9.66
CA PHE A 42 4.07 13.05 -10.71
C PHE A 42 4.13 14.09 -11.83
N GLY A 43 5.35 14.52 -12.15
CA GLY A 43 5.66 15.56 -13.12
C GLY A 43 5.82 16.96 -12.54
N ASP A 44 5.51 17.18 -11.26
CA ASP A 44 5.73 18.46 -10.60
C ASP A 44 7.23 18.78 -10.50
N LYS A 45 7.54 20.07 -10.50
CA LYS A 45 8.92 20.58 -10.32
C LYS A 45 9.10 21.05 -8.88
N LEU A 46 10.28 20.80 -8.32
CA LEU A 46 10.68 21.35 -7.04
C LEU A 46 11.15 22.80 -7.24
N THR A 47 10.36 23.75 -6.77
CA THR A 47 10.68 25.18 -6.81
C THR A 47 11.39 25.59 -5.53
N LEU A 48 12.65 25.16 -5.40
CA LEU A 48 13.47 25.43 -4.21
C LEU A 48 13.64 26.94 -3.96
N PRO A 49 13.80 27.38 -2.70
CA PRO A 49 14.00 28.79 -2.36
C PRO A 49 15.21 29.42 -3.07
N LYS A 50 15.17 30.75 -3.26
CA LYS A 50 16.30 31.49 -3.86
C LYS A 50 17.55 31.40 -3.00
N GLU A 51 17.37 31.39 -1.69
CA GLU A 51 18.44 31.20 -0.71
C GLU A 51 19.24 29.92 -0.99
N VAL A 52 18.59 28.86 -1.47
CA VAL A 52 19.24 27.60 -1.85
C VAL A 52 19.83 27.69 -3.25
N THR A 53 19.03 28.13 -4.24
CA THR A 53 19.41 28.09 -5.65
C THR A 53 20.46 29.13 -6.05
N ASP A 54 20.50 30.28 -5.38
CA ASP A 54 21.51 31.32 -5.62
C ASP A 54 22.87 30.94 -5.04
N ASP A 55 22.93 30.09 -4.01
CA ASP A 55 24.18 29.64 -3.39
C ASP A 55 24.68 28.30 -3.96
N ALA A 56 23.80 27.49 -4.55
CA ALA A 56 24.16 26.19 -5.11
C ALA A 56 24.98 26.28 -6.42
N GLU A 57 26.07 25.51 -6.49
CA GLU A 57 26.72 25.08 -7.74
C GLU A 57 25.94 23.91 -8.36
N SER A 58 25.51 22.95 -7.55
CA SER A 58 24.68 21.82 -7.98
C SER A 58 23.76 21.34 -6.86
N ILE A 59 22.60 20.82 -7.22
CA ILE A 59 21.64 20.21 -6.29
C ILE A 59 21.29 18.82 -6.81
N SER A 60 21.30 17.83 -5.93
CA SER A 60 20.80 16.50 -6.19
C SER A 60 19.93 16.00 -5.04
N ILE A 61 19.13 14.98 -5.33
CA ILE A 61 18.23 14.34 -4.37
C ILE A 61 18.53 12.85 -4.39
N SER A 62 18.98 12.33 -3.26
CA SER A 62 19.19 10.90 -3.03
C SER A 62 17.91 10.26 -2.49
N PHE A 63 17.59 9.07 -3.00
CA PHE A 63 16.45 8.25 -2.59
C PHE A 63 16.87 6.77 -2.61
N GLY A 64 17.09 6.19 -1.43
CA GLY A 64 17.73 4.88 -1.31
C GLY A 64 19.06 4.87 -2.07
N ASP A 65 19.23 3.90 -2.99
CA ASP A 65 20.44 3.77 -3.82
C ASP A 65 20.40 4.62 -5.12
N LYS A 66 19.39 5.47 -5.30
CA LYS A 66 19.20 6.30 -6.50
C LYS A 66 19.48 7.76 -6.20
N GLU A 67 19.86 8.51 -7.24
CA GLU A 67 20.08 9.95 -7.17
C GLU A 67 19.59 10.64 -8.45
N THR A 68 19.06 11.86 -8.33
CA THR A 68 18.64 12.70 -9.47
C THR A 68 18.98 14.17 -9.26
N SER A 69 19.29 14.87 -10.35
CA SER A 69 19.49 16.33 -10.41
C SER A 69 18.38 17.05 -11.19
N SER A 70 17.33 16.34 -11.64
CA SER A 70 16.26 16.90 -12.47
C SER A 70 15.33 17.86 -11.72
N LEU A 71 15.38 17.87 -10.38
CA LEU A 71 14.49 18.63 -9.49
C LEU A 71 13.01 18.51 -9.91
N ALA A 72 12.60 17.30 -10.26
CA ALA A 72 11.23 16.97 -10.66
C ALA A 72 10.79 15.62 -10.09
N ILE A 73 9.49 15.49 -9.82
CA ILE A 73 8.86 14.28 -9.28
C ILE A 73 8.65 13.28 -10.42
N ASP A 74 9.70 12.53 -10.73
CA ASP A 74 9.70 11.51 -11.78
C ASP A 74 9.45 10.10 -11.19
N PRO A 75 8.47 9.34 -11.70
CA PRO A 75 8.15 7.98 -11.22
C PRO A 75 9.31 6.97 -11.34
N LYS A 76 10.39 7.30 -12.05
CA LYS A 76 11.63 6.52 -12.04
C LYS A 76 12.31 6.52 -10.67
N TYR A 77 12.17 7.59 -9.92
CA TYR A 77 12.84 7.83 -8.63
C TYR A 77 11.88 7.77 -7.46
N PHE A 78 10.68 8.35 -7.60
CA PHE A 78 9.70 8.48 -6.52
C PHE A 78 8.57 7.46 -6.65
N THR A 79 8.01 7.04 -5.53
CA THR A 79 6.74 6.31 -5.45
C THR A 79 5.63 7.23 -4.94
N LEU A 80 4.38 6.78 -5.04
CA LEU A 80 3.29 7.43 -4.31
C LEU A 80 3.53 7.37 -2.79
N GLY A 81 2.90 8.27 -2.04
CA GLY A 81 3.06 8.43 -0.60
C GLY A 81 4.35 9.13 -0.19
N ASP A 82 4.77 8.89 1.04
CA ASP A 82 6.00 9.45 1.62
C ASP A 82 7.26 8.82 1.02
N ASN A 83 8.17 9.67 0.57
CA ASN A 83 9.49 9.31 0.07
C ASN A 83 10.54 9.98 0.96
N ALA A 84 11.24 9.20 1.75
CA ALA A 84 12.40 9.68 2.50
C ALA A 84 13.54 9.98 1.51
N VAL A 85 14.05 11.21 1.56
CA VAL A 85 15.10 11.69 0.64
C VAL A 85 16.16 12.48 1.39
N THR A 86 17.34 12.59 0.79
CA THR A 86 18.39 13.52 1.22
C THR A 86 18.67 14.49 0.08
N PHE A 87 18.52 15.78 0.34
CA PHE A 87 19.00 16.83 -0.55
C PHE A 87 20.49 16.99 -0.37
N ASN A 88 21.26 16.97 -1.46
CA ASN A 88 22.68 17.27 -1.47
C ASN A 88 22.91 18.55 -2.25
N ILE A 89 23.50 19.55 -1.60
CA ILE A 89 23.77 20.86 -2.18
C ILE A 89 25.28 21.08 -2.15
N LYS A 90 25.90 21.14 -3.32
CA LYS A 90 27.26 21.65 -3.45
C LYS A 90 27.19 23.16 -3.58
N THR A 91 27.73 23.91 -2.63
CA THR A 91 27.69 25.37 -2.65
C THR A 91 28.76 25.93 -3.58
N LYS A 92 28.58 27.16 -4.06
CA LYS A 92 29.59 27.90 -4.84
C LYS A 92 30.88 28.16 -4.02
N GLY A 93 30.78 28.09 -2.69
CA GLY A 93 31.91 28.15 -1.77
C GLY A 93 32.73 26.85 -1.70
N GLY A 94 32.25 25.76 -2.30
CA GLY A 94 32.90 24.45 -2.31
C GLY A 94 32.48 23.52 -1.18
N GLU A 95 31.58 23.96 -0.29
CA GLU A 95 31.02 23.14 0.78
C GLU A 95 29.95 22.20 0.24
N THR A 96 29.71 21.09 0.95
CA THR A 96 28.59 20.17 0.66
C THR A 96 27.64 20.14 1.84
N LEU A 97 26.43 20.64 1.62
CA LEU A 97 25.35 20.64 2.59
C LEU A 97 24.43 19.45 2.30
N THR A 98 23.94 18.80 3.35
CA THR A 98 22.98 17.71 3.25
C THR A 98 21.79 17.98 4.15
N GLN A 99 20.59 17.60 3.69
CA GLN A 99 19.38 17.70 4.49
C GLN A 99 18.39 16.60 4.15
N ASP A 100 18.01 15.84 5.18
CA ASP A 100 16.96 14.84 5.06
C ASP A 100 15.58 15.52 5.03
N ALA A 101 14.68 14.96 4.23
CA ALA A 101 13.32 15.41 4.07
C ALA A 101 12.39 14.27 3.66
N THR A 102 11.09 14.54 3.72
CA THR A 102 10.06 13.66 3.17
C THR A 102 9.35 14.37 2.03
N ILE A 103 9.35 13.76 0.85
CA ILE A 103 8.55 14.20 -0.30
C ILE A 103 7.30 13.32 -0.38
N ASN A 104 6.15 13.91 -0.11
CA ASN A 104 4.85 13.25 -0.27
C ASN A 104 4.38 13.38 -1.72
N VAL A 105 4.09 12.26 -2.38
CA VAL A 105 3.64 12.22 -3.77
C VAL A 105 2.24 11.61 -3.86
N PHE A 106 1.33 12.31 -4.53
CA PHE A 106 -0.05 11.93 -4.73
C PHE A 106 -0.34 11.66 -6.20
N ALA A 107 -1.42 10.92 -6.46
CA ALA A 107 -1.92 10.71 -7.80
C ALA A 107 -2.27 12.06 -8.46
N LYS A 108 -2.04 12.18 -9.76
CA LYS A 108 -2.33 13.44 -10.47
C LYS A 108 -3.82 13.66 -10.66
N ASN A 109 -4.58 12.58 -10.86
CA ASN A 109 -6.00 12.65 -11.15
C ASN A 109 -6.80 12.33 -9.89
N PRO A 110 -7.89 13.07 -9.60
CA PRO A 110 -8.81 12.70 -8.54
C PRO A 110 -9.49 11.38 -8.84
N GLU A 111 -9.75 10.61 -7.79
CA GLU A 111 -10.39 9.31 -7.88
C GLU A 111 -11.86 9.51 -8.26
N GLN A 112 -12.36 8.68 -9.16
CA GLN A 112 -13.77 8.71 -9.51
C GLN A 112 -14.62 8.06 -8.41
N LYS A 113 -15.72 8.70 -8.03
CA LYS A 113 -16.76 8.03 -7.23
C LYS A 113 -17.54 7.10 -8.15
N ILE A 114 -17.36 5.80 -7.98
CA ILE A 114 -17.98 4.78 -8.81
C ILE A 114 -19.30 4.38 -8.17
N ASN A 115 -20.38 4.52 -8.93
CA ASN A 115 -21.71 4.13 -8.49
C ASN A 115 -21.95 2.64 -8.76
N TYR A 116 -22.83 2.04 -7.97
CA TYR A 116 -23.26 0.66 -8.17
C TYR A 116 -24.75 0.52 -7.84
N GLU A 117 -25.29 -0.65 -8.15
CA GLU A 117 -26.64 -1.06 -7.77
C GLU A 117 -26.60 -2.49 -7.23
N ILE A 118 -27.30 -2.71 -6.11
CA ILE A 118 -27.48 -4.06 -5.56
C ILE A 118 -28.44 -4.81 -6.48
N VAL A 119 -27.98 -5.91 -7.06
CA VAL A 119 -28.77 -6.73 -8.00
C VAL A 119 -29.18 -8.07 -7.42
N ALA A 120 -28.48 -8.56 -6.39
CA ALA A 120 -28.86 -9.75 -5.64
C ALA A 120 -28.27 -9.75 -4.23
N GLU A 121 -28.87 -10.56 -3.36
CA GLU A 121 -28.37 -10.85 -2.01
C GLU A 121 -28.33 -12.37 -1.80
N TYR A 122 -27.29 -12.86 -1.13
CA TYR A 122 -27.10 -14.26 -0.80
C TYR A 122 -26.83 -14.42 0.70
N PRO A 123 -27.19 -15.54 1.34
CA PRO A 123 -26.85 -15.77 2.74
C PRO A 123 -25.34 -15.92 2.93
N HIS A 124 -24.83 -15.38 4.03
CA HIS A 124 -23.48 -15.57 4.55
C HIS A 124 -23.58 -16.08 5.99
N ASP A 125 -22.67 -16.94 6.44
CA ASP A 125 -22.69 -17.41 7.83
C ASP A 125 -22.18 -16.28 8.75
N PRO A 126 -23.01 -15.73 9.66
CA PRO A 126 -22.58 -14.66 10.55
C PRO A 126 -21.57 -15.11 11.63
N LYS A 127 -21.19 -16.39 11.65
CA LYS A 127 -20.07 -16.89 12.47
C LYS A 127 -18.71 -16.73 11.78
N ASN A 128 -18.70 -16.49 10.47
CA ASN A 128 -17.48 -16.37 9.72
C ASN A 128 -16.96 -14.94 9.79
N PHE A 129 -15.73 -14.83 10.25
CA PHE A 129 -14.93 -13.63 10.28
C PHE A 129 -14.07 -13.60 9.02
N VAL A 130 -14.71 -13.31 7.90
CA VAL A 130 -14.10 -13.33 6.57
C VAL A 130 -12.88 -12.41 6.48
N GLN A 131 -11.75 -12.98 6.04
CA GLN A 131 -10.49 -12.28 5.83
C GLN A 131 -9.93 -12.46 4.41
N GLY A 132 -10.44 -13.42 3.66
CA GLY A 132 -10.18 -13.57 2.23
C GLY A 132 -11.40 -14.16 1.54
N PHE A 133 -11.77 -13.65 0.37
CA PHE A 133 -13.04 -14.00 -0.27
C PHE A 133 -12.89 -14.06 -1.79
N GLN A 134 -13.11 -15.23 -2.40
CA GLN A 134 -13.03 -15.39 -3.84
C GLN A 134 -14.16 -16.27 -4.38
N ILE A 135 -14.45 -16.12 -5.68
CA ILE A 135 -15.42 -16.96 -6.39
C ILE A 135 -14.79 -17.56 -7.65
N GLU A 136 -15.03 -18.85 -7.87
CA GLU A 136 -14.78 -19.51 -9.15
C GLU A 136 -16.05 -20.25 -9.58
N GLY A 137 -16.63 -19.82 -10.71
CA GLY A 137 -17.95 -20.30 -11.14
C GLY A 137 -19.04 -19.91 -10.14
N ASN A 138 -19.60 -20.90 -9.43
CA ASN A 138 -20.60 -20.69 -8.37
C ASN A 138 -20.10 -21.13 -6.98
N THR A 139 -18.80 -21.37 -6.84
CA THR A 139 -18.17 -21.80 -5.60
C THR A 139 -17.43 -20.63 -4.97
N ILE A 140 -17.81 -20.29 -3.74
CA ILE A 140 -17.08 -19.36 -2.89
C ILE A 140 -15.95 -20.12 -2.20
N TYR A 141 -14.78 -19.50 -2.18
CA TYR A 141 -13.64 -19.88 -1.36
C TYR A 141 -13.41 -18.76 -0.35
N GLU A 142 -13.43 -19.11 0.92
CA GLU A 142 -13.40 -18.14 2.00
C GLU A 142 -12.34 -18.54 3.01
N SER A 143 -11.50 -17.57 3.34
CA SER A 143 -10.61 -17.62 4.50
C SER A 143 -11.32 -16.94 5.66
N ASP A 144 -11.48 -17.70 6.75
CA ASP A 144 -12.16 -17.31 7.96
C ASP A 144 -11.13 -17.25 9.10
N GLY A 145 -10.98 -16.08 9.72
CA GLY A 145 -9.91 -15.79 10.67
C GLY A 145 -10.42 -15.57 12.08
N GLN A 146 -10.03 -16.43 13.03
CA GLN A 146 -10.31 -16.21 14.45
C GLN A 146 -9.39 -17.06 15.32
N ASN A 147 -8.99 -16.53 16.49
CA ASN A 147 -8.08 -17.24 17.40
C ASN A 147 -8.63 -18.61 17.79
N GLY A 148 -7.91 -19.67 17.43
CA GLY A 148 -8.28 -21.06 17.69
C GLY A 148 -9.42 -21.63 16.85
N SER A 149 -9.98 -20.87 15.90
CA SER A 149 -11.04 -21.34 15.00
C SER A 149 -10.84 -20.97 13.53
N SER A 150 -9.70 -20.40 13.15
CA SER A 150 -9.36 -20.14 11.76
C SER A 150 -9.52 -21.37 10.87
N GLN A 151 -10.05 -21.14 9.67
CA GLN A 151 -10.21 -22.17 8.64
C GLN A 151 -10.13 -21.59 7.23
N ILE A 152 -9.81 -22.44 6.26
CA ILE A 152 -10.16 -22.23 4.85
C ILE A 152 -11.39 -23.09 4.56
N LEU A 153 -12.40 -22.54 3.90
CA LEU A 153 -13.61 -23.27 3.54
C LEU A 153 -14.06 -22.93 2.12
N LYS A 154 -14.90 -23.79 1.56
CA LYS A 154 -15.60 -23.49 0.31
C LYS A 154 -17.04 -23.96 0.35
N TYR A 155 -17.91 -23.21 -0.30
CA TYR A 155 -19.34 -23.46 -0.33
C TYR A 155 -19.98 -22.94 -1.62
N THR A 156 -21.21 -23.35 -1.89
CA THR A 156 -21.95 -22.87 -3.07
C THR A 156 -22.55 -21.50 -2.76
N LEU A 157 -22.37 -20.53 -3.64
CA LEU A 157 -23.04 -19.23 -3.53
C LEU A 157 -24.57 -19.43 -3.40
N GLY A 158 -25.19 -18.77 -2.43
CA GLY A 158 -26.60 -18.99 -2.09
C GLY A 158 -26.84 -19.98 -0.95
N THR A 159 -25.78 -20.59 -0.39
CA THR A 159 -25.83 -21.52 0.74
C THR A 159 -24.77 -21.14 1.79
N THR A 160 -24.90 -21.64 3.02
CA THR A 160 -23.90 -21.43 4.09
C THR A 160 -23.25 -22.73 4.56
N THR A 161 -23.62 -23.87 3.97
CA THR A 161 -23.06 -25.18 4.35
C THR A 161 -21.76 -25.43 3.60
N PRO A 162 -20.62 -25.62 4.29
CA PRO A 162 -19.35 -25.92 3.63
C PRO A 162 -19.42 -27.23 2.84
N LEU A 163 -18.88 -27.21 1.61
CA LEU A 163 -18.59 -28.40 0.81
C LEU A 163 -17.31 -29.08 1.28
N ALA A 164 -16.33 -28.27 1.72
CA ALA A 164 -15.10 -28.70 2.36
C ALA A 164 -14.59 -27.58 3.27
N SER A 165 -13.84 -27.94 4.30
CA SER A 165 -13.07 -26.99 5.09
C SER A 165 -11.81 -27.65 5.65
N THR A 166 -10.81 -26.84 5.97
CA THR A 166 -9.60 -27.25 6.67
C THR A 166 -9.26 -26.20 7.71
N LYS A 167 -9.13 -26.65 8.97
CA LYS A 167 -8.73 -25.81 10.09
C LYS A 167 -7.22 -25.56 10.08
N GLN A 168 -6.80 -24.35 10.46
CA GLN A 168 -5.38 -24.06 10.70
C GLN A 168 -4.96 -24.48 12.11
N ALA A 169 -3.67 -24.37 12.38
CA ALA A 169 -3.12 -24.51 13.73
C ALA A 169 -3.77 -23.49 14.69
N GLN A 170 -3.87 -23.84 15.97
CA GLN A 170 -4.65 -23.08 16.94
C GLN A 170 -4.10 -21.66 17.17
N GLU A 171 -2.78 -21.52 17.03
CA GLU A 171 -2.00 -20.30 17.15
C GLU A 171 -2.12 -19.38 15.94
N ASP A 172 -2.62 -19.87 14.80
CA ASP A 172 -2.64 -19.12 13.55
C ASP A 172 -4.00 -18.46 13.31
N PHE A 173 -3.94 -17.13 13.18
CA PHE A 173 -5.05 -16.32 12.72
C PHE A 173 -5.00 -16.22 11.19
N SER A 174 -5.99 -16.80 10.49
CA SER A 174 -6.03 -16.78 9.01
C SER A 174 -6.47 -15.44 8.47
N GLU A 175 -5.87 -15.06 7.34
CA GLU A 175 -6.06 -13.78 6.66
C GLU A 175 -6.34 -14.03 5.17
N GLY A 176 -6.05 -13.08 4.28
CA GLY A 176 -6.36 -13.12 2.86
C GLY A 176 -5.91 -14.38 2.14
N SER A 177 -6.71 -14.81 1.15
CA SER A 177 -6.44 -16.00 0.36
C SER A 177 -6.74 -15.79 -1.11
N THR A 178 -5.98 -16.46 -1.98
CA THR A 178 -6.23 -16.41 -3.42
C THR A 178 -6.00 -17.75 -4.12
N ILE A 179 -6.69 -17.95 -5.24
CA ILE A 179 -6.58 -19.10 -6.12
C ILE A 179 -5.48 -18.89 -7.15
N VAL A 180 -4.58 -19.87 -7.28
CA VAL A 180 -3.56 -19.94 -8.34
C VAL A 180 -3.60 -21.33 -8.96
N GLY A 181 -4.27 -21.44 -10.11
CA GLY A 181 -4.44 -22.73 -10.80
C GLY A 181 -5.26 -23.73 -9.98
N ASP A 182 -4.63 -24.83 -9.57
CA ASP A 182 -5.21 -25.90 -8.73
C ASP A 182 -4.94 -25.72 -7.24
N LYS A 183 -4.35 -24.58 -6.84
CA LYS A 183 -3.98 -24.29 -5.45
C LYS A 183 -4.71 -23.07 -4.89
N ILE A 184 -4.79 -23.02 -3.57
CA ILE A 184 -5.16 -21.82 -2.80
C ILE A 184 -3.99 -21.44 -1.92
N TYR A 185 -3.62 -20.17 -1.94
CA TYR A 185 -2.65 -19.56 -1.04
C TYR A 185 -3.42 -18.80 0.02
N GLN A 186 -3.06 -18.94 1.30
CA GLN A 186 -3.70 -18.23 2.41
C GLN A 186 -2.63 -17.63 3.31
N LEU A 187 -2.82 -16.38 3.70
CA LEU A 187 -1.97 -15.68 4.65
C LEU A 187 -2.40 -15.98 6.08
N THR A 188 -1.46 -15.80 7.01
CA THR A 188 -1.74 -15.60 8.44
C THR A 188 -1.41 -14.16 8.85
N TRP A 189 -2.02 -13.69 9.93
CA TRP A 189 -1.84 -12.33 10.42
C TRP A 189 -0.40 -12.07 10.89
N GLN A 190 -0.02 -12.66 12.04
CA GLN A 190 1.25 -12.35 12.71
C GLN A 190 2.25 -13.51 12.72
N SER A 191 1.85 -14.69 12.25
CA SER A 191 2.70 -15.89 12.29
C SER A 191 3.81 -15.90 11.24
N LYS A 192 3.87 -14.89 10.37
CA LYS A 192 4.92 -14.71 9.34
C LYS A 192 5.07 -15.89 8.37
N LYS A 193 3.99 -16.64 8.18
CA LYS A 193 3.91 -17.77 7.24
C LYS A 193 2.54 -17.78 6.55
N GLY A 194 2.45 -18.45 5.42
CA GLY A 194 1.19 -18.76 4.76
C GLY A 194 1.08 -20.25 4.45
N TYR A 195 -0.10 -20.62 3.99
CA TYR A 195 -0.50 -21.98 3.70
C TYR A 195 -0.83 -22.15 2.22
N ILE A 196 -0.53 -23.33 1.68
CA ILE A 196 -0.91 -23.73 0.32
C ILE A 196 -1.80 -24.97 0.41
N TYR A 197 -2.99 -24.90 -0.18
CA TYR A 197 -3.97 -25.98 -0.21
C TYR A 197 -4.21 -26.48 -1.63
N ASP A 198 -4.59 -27.74 -1.76
CA ASP A 198 -5.25 -28.24 -2.96
C ASP A 198 -6.64 -27.61 -3.06
N LYS A 199 -6.96 -26.92 -4.15
CA LYS A 199 -8.24 -26.19 -4.33
C LYS A 199 -9.46 -27.11 -4.26
N ASN A 200 -9.32 -28.35 -4.74
CA ASN A 200 -10.44 -29.28 -4.88
C ASN A 200 -10.85 -29.92 -3.54
N SER A 201 -9.89 -30.25 -2.68
CA SER A 201 -10.12 -30.91 -1.39
C SER A 201 -9.96 -29.98 -0.19
N LEU A 202 -9.34 -28.81 -0.39
CA LEU A 202 -8.80 -27.93 0.64
C LEU A 202 -7.74 -28.60 1.54
N LYS A 203 -7.17 -29.74 1.12
CA LYS A 203 -6.10 -30.39 1.88
C LYS A 203 -4.85 -29.53 1.87
N LEU A 204 -4.27 -29.31 3.06
CA LEU A 204 -2.99 -28.64 3.20
C LEU A 204 -1.89 -29.41 2.45
N LEU A 205 -1.17 -28.69 1.58
CA LEU A 205 -0.06 -29.20 0.80
C LEU A 205 1.28 -28.80 1.40
N SER A 206 1.43 -27.53 1.76
CA SER A 206 2.68 -26.99 2.32
C SER A 206 2.45 -25.64 3.01
N GLU A 207 3.46 -25.20 3.75
CA GLU A 207 3.56 -23.84 4.27
C GLU A 207 4.63 -23.06 3.49
N PHE A 208 4.58 -21.73 3.54
CA PHE A 208 5.63 -20.86 3.01
C PHE A 208 5.94 -19.71 3.98
N PRO A 209 7.21 -19.29 4.12
CA PRO A 209 7.55 -18.12 4.91
C PRO A 209 7.27 -16.83 4.15
N TYR A 210 7.02 -15.75 4.88
CA TYR A 210 6.92 -14.42 4.29
C TYR A 210 8.29 -13.85 3.91
N PRO A 211 8.38 -12.95 2.92
CA PRO A 211 9.56 -12.12 2.78
C PRO A 211 9.69 -11.23 4.02
N ASN A 212 10.93 -10.95 4.45
CA ASN A 212 11.19 -10.17 5.69
C ASN A 212 10.51 -8.79 5.71
N VAL A 213 10.29 -8.19 4.54
CA VAL A 213 9.67 -6.87 4.38
C VAL A 213 8.16 -6.89 4.59
N LEU A 214 7.49 -8.05 4.50
CA LEU A 214 6.05 -8.16 4.73
C LEU A 214 5.80 -8.31 6.25
N GLY A 215 5.31 -7.23 6.86
CA GLY A 215 5.11 -7.08 8.30
C GLY A 215 4.06 -8.02 8.88
N GLU A 216 2.90 -8.07 8.25
CA GLU A 216 1.78 -8.94 8.58
C GLU A 216 1.19 -9.46 7.27
N GLY A 217 0.28 -10.42 7.32
CA GLY A 217 -0.55 -10.78 6.16
C GLY A 217 -1.97 -10.31 6.38
N TRP A 218 -2.54 -9.54 5.45
CA TRP A 218 -3.92 -9.04 5.54
C TRP A 218 -4.74 -9.51 4.34
N GLY A 219 -4.61 -8.89 3.17
CA GLY A 219 -5.28 -9.33 1.94
C GLY A 219 -4.34 -10.06 0.99
N LEU A 220 -4.89 -10.92 0.13
CA LEU A 220 -4.13 -11.63 -0.90
C LEU A 220 -4.97 -11.82 -2.16
N THR A 221 -4.43 -11.44 -3.31
CA THR A 221 -5.02 -11.73 -4.63
C THR A 221 -3.95 -12.17 -5.64
N TYR A 222 -4.34 -12.49 -6.88
CA TYR A 222 -3.45 -12.97 -7.94
C TYR A 222 -3.76 -12.29 -9.27
N ASP A 223 -2.77 -11.63 -9.88
CA ASP A 223 -2.94 -10.89 -11.14
C ASP A 223 -2.76 -11.74 -12.41
N GLY A 224 -2.66 -13.07 -12.27
CA GLY A 224 -2.28 -13.98 -13.35
C GLY A 224 -0.77 -14.15 -13.51
N LYS A 225 0.05 -13.43 -12.74
CA LYS A 225 1.52 -13.53 -12.76
C LYS A 225 2.15 -13.53 -11.36
N TYR A 226 1.73 -12.64 -10.48
CA TYR A 226 2.23 -12.42 -9.14
C TYR A 226 1.11 -12.54 -8.13
N LEU A 227 1.44 -13.09 -6.96
CA LEU A 227 0.61 -12.88 -5.77
C LEU A 227 0.74 -11.42 -5.35
N ILE A 228 -0.35 -10.80 -4.93
CA ILE A 228 -0.38 -9.41 -4.46
C ILE A 228 -0.92 -9.43 -3.04
N ALA A 229 -0.09 -9.05 -2.08
CA ALA A 229 -0.42 -9.03 -0.66
C ALA A 229 -0.53 -7.60 -0.11
N SER A 230 -1.41 -7.40 0.85
CA SER A 230 -1.43 -6.25 1.75
C SER A 230 -1.07 -6.69 3.18
N ASP A 231 -0.64 -5.73 4.00
CA ASP A 231 -0.28 -5.93 5.41
C ASP A 231 -0.89 -4.88 6.35
N GLY A 232 -1.94 -4.18 5.89
CA GLY A 232 -2.54 -3.05 6.62
C GLY A 232 -1.75 -1.74 6.50
N SER A 233 -0.56 -1.73 5.88
CA SER A 233 0.12 -0.50 5.51
C SER A 233 -0.45 0.10 4.21
N LYS A 234 0.21 1.14 3.71
CA LYS A 234 -0.06 1.73 2.39
C LYS A 234 0.52 0.93 1.22
N LEU A 235 1.24 -0.16 1.49
CA LEU A 235 2.00 -0.90 0.49
C LEU A 235 1.22 -2.13 0.00
N LEU A 236 1.35 -2.40 -1.29
CA LEU A 236 0.99 -3.68 -1.91
C LEU A 236 2.26 -4.38 -2.39
N TYR A 237 2.45 -5.62 -1.96
CA TYR A 237 3.64 -6.42 -2.20
C TYR A 237 3.38 -7.46 -3.26
N PHE A 238 4.22 -7.51 -4.29
CA PHE A 238 4.13 -8.48 -5.38
C PHE A 238 5.11 -9.61 -5.11
N LEU A 239 4.60 -10.83 -4.92
CA LEU A 239 5.36 -12.02 -4.54
C LEU A 239 5.40 -13.03 -5.69
N ASP A 240 6.48 -13.79 -5.78
CA ASP A 240 6.59 -14.90 -6.72
C ASP A 240 5.67 -16.06 -6.28
N PRO A 241 4.68 -16.50 -7.08
CA PRO A 241 3.81 -17.60 -6.70
C PRO A 241 4.55 -18.94 -6.56
N ALA A 242 5.70 -19.12 -7.23
CA ALA A 242 6.52 -20.32 -7.12
C ALA A 242 7.34 -20.36 -5.83
N ASP A 243 7.65 -19.19 -5.26
CA ASP A 243 8.37 -19.03 -3.99
C ASP A 243 7.95 -17.70 -3.32
N PRO A 244 6.84 -17.69 -2.55
CA PRO A 244 6.29 -16.46 -1.99
C PRO A 244 7.21 -15.73 -1.00
N SER A 245 8.29 -16.38 -0.55
CA SER A 245 9.34 -15.74 0.26
C SER A 245 10.15 -14.70 -0.51
N LYS A 246 10.02 -14.69 -1.85
CA LYS A 246 10.66 -13.72 -2.75
C LYS A 246 9.68 -12.63 -3.15
N MET A 247 9.91 -11.43 -2.63
CA MET A 247 9.25 -10.22 -3.12
C MET A 247 9.90 -9.76 -4.42
N ILE A 248 9.06 -9.51 -5.43
CA ILE A 248 9.46 -8.97 -6.73
C ILE A 248 9.56 -7.44 -6.68
N LYS A 249 8.54 -6.80 -6.10
CA LYS A 249 8.45 -5.35 -5.91
C LYS A 249 7.35 -5.03 -4.90
N TYR A 250 7.26 -3.77 -4.52
CA TYR A 250 6.07 -3.21 -3.88
C TYR A 250 5.64 -1.92 -4.59
N ILE A 251 4.40 -1.51 -4.39
CA ILE A 251 3.88 -0.18 -4.75
C ILE A 251 3.20 0.43 -3.53
N ALA A 252 3.23 1.74 -3.41
CA ALA A 252 2.44 2.46 -2.41
C ALA A 252 1.12 2.93 -3.04
N VAL A 253 0.04 2.91 -2.26
CA VAL A 253 -1.30 3.28 -2.72
C VAL A 253 -1.63 4.70 -2.28
N ALA A 254 -1.92 5.56 -3.24
CA ALA A 254 -2.36 6.92 -2.95
C ALA A 254 -3.41 7.40 -3.94
N GLY A 255 -4.24 8.27 -3.40
CA GLY A 255 -5.13 9.13 -4.11
C GLY A 255 -4.50 10.46 -4.50
N SER A 256 -5.33 11.40 -4.96
CA SER A 256 -4.93 12.75 -5.36
C SER A 256 -4.63 13.68 -4.20
N SER A 257 -5.15 13.38 -3.00
CA SER A 257 -4.98 14.23 -1.82
C SER A 257 -4.65 13.46 -0.54
N GLN A 258 -4.54 12.14 -0.61
CA GLN A 258 -4.26 11.30 0.56
C GLN A 258 -3.56 10.01 0.16
N VAL A 259 -2.78 9.48 1.10
CA VAL A 259 -2.32 8.09 1.06
C VAL A 259 -3.44 7.21 1.64
N TYR A 260 -3.58 6.00 1.09
CA TYR A 260 -4.46 5.00 1.67
C TYR A 260 -3.63 3.98 2.44
N ASP A 261 -3.81 3.94 3.74
CA ASP A 261 -3.34 2.89 4.64
C ASP A 261 -4.49 1.93 4.98
N GLN A 262 -4.24 0.97 5.87
CA GLN A 262 -5.23 -0.01 6.32
C GLN A 262 -5.82 -0.83 5.16
N LEU A 263 -5.01 -1.05 4.11
CA LEU A 263 -5.37 -1.89 2.98
C LEU A 263 -5.56 -3.31 3.50
N ASN A 264 -6.77 -3.83 3.34
CA ASN A 264 -7.16 -5.13 3.87
C ASN A 264 -7.39 -6.11 2.70
N GLU A 265 -8.52 -6.80 2.65
CA GLU A 265 -8.85 -7.78 1.63
C GLU A 265 -8.70 -7.21 0.20
N LEU A 266 -8.19 -8.05 -0.70
CA LEU A 266 -7.80 -7.68 -2.06
C LEU A 266 -8.46 -8.59 -3.09
N GLU A 267 -8.83 -8.03 -4.23
CA GLU A 267 -9.28 -8.79 -5.39
C GLU A 267 -8.76 -8.19 -6.70
N TYR A 268 -8.16 -9.02 -7.57
CA TYR A 268 -7.70 -8.59 -8.88
C TYR A 268 -8.74 -8.91 -9.94
N HIS A 269 -9.21 -7.88 -10.64
CA HIS A 269 -10.21 -8.04 -11.68
C HIS A 269 -10.05 -7.03 -12.81
N ASN A 270 -10.13 -7.49 -14.06
CA ASN A 270 -10.06 -6.67 -15.27
C ASN A 270 -8.90 -5.65 -15.28
N GLY A 271 -7.72 -6.05 -14.81
CA GLY A 271 -6.52 -5.20 -14.84
C GLY A 271 -6.32 -4.32 -13.61
N PHE A 272 -7.23 -4.35 -12.63
CA PHE A 272 -7.19 -3.51 -11.44
C PHE A 272 -7.17 -4.33 -10.16
N ILE A 273 -6.59 -3.76 -9.12
CA ILE A 273 -6.69 -4.29 -7.76
C ILE A 273 -7.83 -3.56 -7.07
N TYR A 274 -8.72 -4.31 -6.45
CA TYR A 274 -9.75 -3.80 -5.56
C TYR A 274 -9.30 -4.07 -4.13
N ALA A 275 -9.45 -3.09 -3.25
CA ALA A 275 -9.00 -3.22 -1.87
C ALA A 275 -10.04 -2.68 -0.90
N ASN A 276 -10.38 -3.47 0.12
CA ASN A 276 -11.04 -2.94 1.30
C ASN A 276 -10.06 -2.02 2.07
N VAL A 277 -10.61 -1.00 2.72
CA VAL A 277 -9.88 -0.21 3.71
C VAL A 277 -10.48 -0.52 5.07
N TRP A 278 -9.71 -1.15 5.95
CA TRP A 278 -10.21 -1.59 7.25
C TRP A 278 -10.81 -0.42 8.03
N GLN A 279 -11.90 -0.69 8.77
CA GLN A 279 -12.68 0.30 9.52
C GLN A 279 -13.32 1.42 8.67
N LYS A 280 -13.26 1.34 7.33
CA LYS A 280 -13.95 2.27 6.43
C LYS A 280 -14.89 1.50 5.50
N PRO A 281 -16.12 1.98 5.25
CA PRO A 281 -17.06 1.32 4.36
C PRO A 281 -16.76 1.67 2.89
N VAL A 282 -15.50 1.60 2.47
CA VAL A 282 -15.05 1.94 1.12
C VAL A 282 -14.24 0.82 0.50
N ILE A 283 -14.36 0.68 -0.82
CA ILE A 283 -13.49 -0.15 -1.64
C ILE A 283 -12.75 0.75 -2.63
N LEU A 284 -11.45 0.57 -2.75
CA LEU A 284 -10.60 1.29 -3.71
C LEU A 284 -10.51 0.49 -5.00
N LYS A 285 -10.42 1.18 -6.14
CA LYS A 285 -9.98 0.63 -7.43
C LYS A 285 -8.60 1.19 -7.75
N ILE A 286 -7.60 0.32 -7.73
CA ILE A 286 -6.18 0.69 -7.73
C ILE A 286 -5.54 0.20 -9.04
N ASN A 287 -4.76 1.09 -9.67
CA ASN A 287 -3.92 0.74 -10.81
C ASN A 287 -2.67 -0.02 -10.33
N PRO A 288 -2.48 -1.31 -10.69
CA PRO A 288 -1.34 -2.12 -10.23
C PRO A 288 0.01 -1.66 -10.80
N ALA A 289 0.01 -0.81 -11.83
CA ALA A 289 1.24 -0.31 -12.43
C ALA A 289 1.97 0.69 -11.52
N ASN A 290 1.22 1.52 -10.79
CA ASN A 290 1.77 2.65 -10.04
C ASN A 290 1.15 2.89 -8.65
N GLY A 291 0.07 2.19 -8.29
CA GLY A 291 -0.63 2.34 -7.01
C GLY A 291 -1.64 3.50 -6.97
N GLU A 292 -1.90 4.16 -8.10
CA GLU A 292 -2.89 5.23 -8.19
C GLU A 292 -4.30 4.67 -7.93
N VAL A 293 -4.99 5.24 -6.95
CA VAL A 293 -6.43 5.00 -6.79
C VAL A 293 -7.14 5.74 -7.90
N ILE A 294 -7.77 5.01 -8.82
CA ILE A 294 -8.51 5.61 -9.94
C ILE A 294 -10.01 5.73 -9.65
N GLY A 295 -10.49 5.02 -8.63
CA GLY A 295 -11.87 5.13 -8.19
C GLY A 295 -12.13 4.58 -6.81
N THR A 296 -13.26 4.96 -6.26
CA THR A 296 -13.72 4.56 -4.93
C THR A 296 -15.20 4.19 -4.98
N PHE A 297 -15.57 3.17 -4.22
CA PHE A 297 -16.95 2.75 -3.99
C PHE A 297 -17.31 3.06 -2.54
N ASP A 298 -18.51 3.61 -2.33
CA ASP A 298 -19.04 3.90 -1.00
C ASP A 298 -20.12 2.89 -0.61
N PHE A 299 -19.82 2.04 0.37
CA PHE A 299 -20.70 1.00 0.91
C PHE A 299 -21.29 1.38 2.27
N THR A 300 -21.27 2.67 2.64
CA THR A 300 -21.72 3.17 3.94
C THR A 300 -23.11 2.67 4.32
N ASP A 301 -24.07 2.70 3.39
CA ASP A 301 -25.46 2.33 3.70
C ASP A 301 -25.65 0.81 3.85
N ILE A 302 -24.86 -0.01 3.14
CA ILE A 302 -24.82 -1.46 3.36
C ILE A 302 -24.15 -1.76 4.70
N ALA A 303 -23.01 -1.13 4.99
CA ALA A 303 -22.27 -1.35 6.23
C ALA A 303 -23.13 -1.05 7.47
N LYS A 304 -23.86 0.08 7.49
CA LYS A 304 -24.78 0.45 8.58
C LYS A 304 -25.82 -0.62 8.91
N GLN A 305 -26.24 -1.42 7.93
CA GLN A 305 -27.25 -2.47 8.14
C GLN A 305 -26.68 -3.75 8.76
N ASN A 306 -25.36 -3.95 8.66
CA ASN A 306 -24.72 -5.21 9.01
C ASN A 306 -23.74 -5.09 10.18
N THR A 307 -23.13 -3.92 10.40
CA THR A 307 -22.19 -3.69 11.51
C THR A 307 -22.93 -3.64 12.85
N LYS A 308 -22.83 -4.73 13.63
CA LYS A 308 -23.47 -4.87 14.95
C LYS A 308 -22.46 -4.81 16.11
N GLY A 309 -21.21 -5.20 15.85
CA GLY A 309 -20.06 -5.09 16.74
C GLY A 309 -19.00 -4.10 16.23
N SER A 310 -17.88 -3.99 16.95
CA SER A 310 -16.79 -3.06 16.64
C SER A 310 -15.92 -3.47 15.45
N ASP A 311 -15.91 -4.75 15.08
CA ASP A 311 -15.15 -5.25 13.93
C ASP A 311 -16.01 -6.04 12.94
N ASP A 312 -17.33 -5.85 12.98
CA ASP A 312 -18.28 -6.39 11.99
C ASP A 312 -18.29 -5.50 10.73
N VAL A 313 -17.12 -5.29 10.15
CA VAL A 313 -16.86 -4.30 9.10
C VAL A 313 -16.89 -4.93 7.71
N LEU A 314 -17.07 -4.08 6.69
CA LEU A 314 -16.93 -4.45 5.28
C LEU A 314 -15.54 -5.08 5.04
N ASN A 315 -15.52 -6.32 4.57
CA ASN A 315 -14.31 -7.06 4.23
C ASN A 315 -14.67 -8.27 3.36
N GLY A 316 -13.99 -8.45 2.24
CA GLY A 316 -14.26 -9.53 1.28
C GLY A 316 -14.86 -9.01 -0.03
N ILE A 317 -14.09 -9.19 -1.10
CA ILE A 317 -14.40 -8.73 -2.46
C ILE A 317 -14.18 -9.90 -3.42
N ALA A 318 -15.16 -10.22 -4.24
CA ALA A 318 -14.97 -11.18 -5.33
C ALA A 318 -15.68 -10.68 -6.59
N PHE A 319 -15.36 -11.23 -7.76
CA PHE A 319 -16.06 -10.89 -9.00
C PHE A 319 -16.74 -12.10 -9.66
N LYS A 320 -18.05 -11.98 -9.89
CA LYS A 320 -18.89 -12.93 -10.63
C LYS A 320 -19.22 -12.34 -11.99
N GLY A 321 -18.39 -12.65 -12.99
CA GLY A 321 -18.41 -11.88 -14.24
C GLY A 321 -18.02 -10.43 -13.95
N ASP A 322 -18.80 -9.47 -14.44
CA ASP A 322 -18.56 -8.04 -14.19
C ASP A 322 -19.20 -7.52 -12.89
N HIS A 323 -19.95 -8.37 -12.17
CA HIS A 323 -20.57 -7.99 -10.90
C HIS A 323 -19.62 -8.23 -9.74
N MET A 324 -19.51 -7.25 -8.85
CA MET A 324 -18.73 -7.36 -7.63
C MET A 324 -19.61 -8.00 -6.55
N LEU A 325 -19.07 -9.00 -5.86
CA LEU A 325 -19.63 -9.55 -4.64
C LEU A 325 -18.92 -8.89 -3.45
N VAL A 326 -19.69 -8.38 -2.49
CA VAL A 326 -19.16 -7.80 -1.26
C VAL A 326 -19.85 -8.39 -0.04
N THR A 327 -19.08 -8.59 1.02
CA THR A 327 -19.57 -9.06 2.33
C THR A 327 -18.79 -8.36 3.45
N GLY A 328 -18.90 -8.86 4.67
CA GLY A 328 -18.14 -8.37 5.80
C GLY A 328 -18.02 -9.39 6.92
N LYS A 329 -17.15 -9.07 7.86
CA LYS A 329 -16.88 -9.88 9.04
C LYS A 329 -18.19 -10.05 9.83
N ASN A 330 -18.60 -11.28 10.08
CA ASN A 330 -19.85 -11.64 10.77
C ASN A 330 -21.14 -11.14 10.09
N TRP A 331 -21.09 -10.71 8.83
CA TRP A 331 -22.30 -10.28 8.11
C TRP A 331 -23.18 -11.48 7.81
N SER A 332 -24.49 -11.28 7.73
CA SER A 332 -25.43 -12.36 7.38
C SER A 332 -25.71 -12.48 5.87
N LYS A 333 -25.11 -11.59 5.07
CA LYS A 333 -25.39 -11.46 3.64
C LYS A 333 -24.11 -11.15 2.84
N ILE A 334 -24.05 -11.75 1.65
CA ILE A 334 -23.22 -11.30 0.52
C ILE A 334 -24.13 -10.48 -0.41
N TYR A 335 -23.65 -9.34 -0.89
CA TYR A 335 -24.35 -8.48 -1.85
C TYR A 335 -23.66 -8.59 -3.20
N GLU A 336 -24.42 -8.88 -4.26
CA GLU A 336 -23.96 -8.74 -5.64
C GLU A 336 -24.33 -7.36 -6.16
N VAL A 337 -23.33 -6.62 -6.62
CA VAL A 337 -23.49 -5.26 -7.12
C VAL A 337 -23.03 -5.14 -8.56
N ALA A 338 -23.88 -4.52 -9.38
CA ALA A 338 -23.54 -4.13 -10.74
C ALA A 338 -22.86 -2.75 -10.69
N VAL A 339 -21.63 -2.67 -11.20
CA VAL A 339 -20.86 -1.43 -11.32
C VAL A 339 -21.40 -0.61 -12.49
N LYS A 340 -21.63 0.69 -12.29
CA LYS A 340 -22.24 1.60 -13.29
C LYS A 340 -21.23 2.44 -14.06
#